data_AF-A0A3L7LTU0-F1
#
_entry.id   AF-A0A3L7LTU0-F1
#
_cell.length_a   1.000
_cell.length_b   1.000
_cell.length_c   1.000
_cell.angle_alpha   90.00
_cell.angle_beta   90.00
_cell.angle_gamma   90.00
#
_symmetry.space_group_name_H-M   'P 1'
#
loop_
_entity.id
_entity.type
_entity.pdbx_description
1 polymer ?
#
loop_
_entity_poly.entity_id
_entity_poly.type
_entity_poly.pdbx_seq_one_letter_code
_entity_poly.pdbx_strand_id
1 'polypeptide(L)' 'MPHLADLLVQAKADIERSQDIEALEFVRVEYLGKKGHFTQQMTALRDLAPDARPAAGAVINQVKQEVQ' A
#
# COMPACT_ATOMS: atom_id res chain seq x y z
N MET A 1 -13.37 -1.36 0.19
CA MET A 1 -11.93 -1.26 0.48
C MET A 1 -11.29 -2.50 -0.12
N PRO A 2 -10.39 -2.38 -1.12
CA PRO A 2 -9.66 -3.55 -1.62
C PRO A 2 -8.89 -4.20 -0.46
N HIS A 3 -8.81 -5.53 -0.46
CA HIS A 3 -8.09 -6.26 0.56
C HIS A 3 -6.58 -5.99 0.40
N LEU A 4 -5.81 -6.00 1.48
CA LEU A 4 -4.38 -5.66 1.45
C LEU A 4 -3.58 -6.53 0.46
N ALA A 5 -3.95 -7.81 0.36
CA ALA A 5 -3.38 -8.75 -0.61
C ALA A 5 -3.69 -8.36 -2.07
N ASP A 6 -4.90 -7.88 -2.35
CA ASP A 6 -5.29 -7.44 -3.69
C ASP A 6 -4.50 -6.20 -4.10
N LEU A 7 -4.32 -5.26 -3.18
CA LEU A 7 -3.50 -4.06 -3.40
C LEU A 7 -2.04 -4.40 -3.72
N LEU A 8 -1.47 -5.42 -3.07
CA LEU A 8 -0.12 -5.88 -3.35
C LEU A 8 0.00 -6.47 -4.77
N VAL A 9 -0.95 -7.31 -5.16
CA VAL A 9 -0.98 -7.90 -6.51
C VAL A 9 -1.14 -6.82 -7.58
N GLN A 10 -2.03 -5.86 -7.35
CA GLN A 10 -2.25 -4.74 -8.27
C GLN A 10 -1.01 -3.85 -8.38
N ALA A 11 -0.41 -3.47 -7.26
CA ALA A 11 0.80 -2.65 -7.25
C ALA A 11 1.94 -3.33 -8.03
N LYS A 12 2.19 -4.62 -7.81
CA LYS A 12 3.22 -5.38 -8.55
C LYS A 12 2.93 -5.42 -10.04
N ALA A 13 1.69 -5.69 -10.43
CA ALA A 13 1.29 -5.71 -11.84
C ALA A 13 1.44 -4.35 -12.51
N ASP A 14 1.12 -3.25 -11.82
CA ASP A 14 1.25 -1.89 -12.36
C ASP A 14 2.71 -1.45 -12.46
N ILE A 15 3.57 -1.88 -11.52
CA ILE A 15 5.03 -1.71 -11.62
C ILE A 15 5.56 -2.44 -12.87
N GLU A 16 5.20 -3.71 -13.06
CA GLU A 16 5.64 -4.51 -14.22
C GLU A 16 5.18 -3.92 -15.56
N ARG A 17 4.03 -3.22 -15.58
CA ARG A 17 3.48 -2.59 -16.79
C ARG A 17 4.05 -1.20 -17.08
N SER A 18 4.71 -0.58 -16.10
CA SER A 18 5.28 0.75 -16.25
C SER A 18 6.48 0.71 -17.21
N GLN A 19 6.45 1.53 -18.25
CA GLN A 19 7.44 1.48 -19.34
C GLN A 19 8.52 2.56 -19.22
N ASP A 20 8.35 3.51 -18.30
CA ASP A 20 9.28 4.60 -18.06
C ASP A 20 9.24 5.04 -16.59
N ILE A 21 10.15 5.95 -16.26
CA ILE A 21 10.33 6.48 -14.90
C ILE A 21 9.10 7.30 -14.45
N GLU A 22 8.43 7.98 -15.38
CA GLU A 22 7.25 8.80 -15.07
C GLU A 22 6.06 7.92 -14.68
N ALA A 23 5.84 6.82 -15.40
CA ALA A 23 4.86 5.80 -15.06
C ALA A 23 5.16 5.13 -13.72
N LEU A 24 6.42 4.77 -13.45
CA LEU A 24 6.82 4.22 -12.15
C LEU A 24 6.57 5.21 -11.00
N GLU A 25 6.83 6.50 -11.21
CA GLU A 25 6.55 7.53 -10.21
C GLU A 25 5.05 7.69 -9.97
N PHE A 26 4.22 7.62 -11.01
CA PHE A 26 2.77 7.62 -10.88
C PHE A 26 2.28 6.43 -10.02
N VAL A 27 2.75 5.23 -10.32
CA VAL A 27 2.45 4.01 -9.54
C VAL A 27 2.91 4.17 -8.09
N ARG A 28 4.13 4.68 -7.86
CA ARG A 28 4.64 4.95 -6.51
C ARG A 28 3.73 5.91 -5.75
N VAL A 29 3.27 6.99 -6.37
CA VAL A 29 2.37 7.97 -5.74
C VAL A 29 1.00 7.35 -5.44
N GLU A 30 0.44 6.57 -6.35
CA GLU A 30 -0.88 5.94 -6.20
C GLU A 30 -0.93 4.93 -5.05
N TYR A 31 0.13 4.13 -4.88
CA TYR A 31 0.15 3.08 -3.85
C TYR A 31 0.81 3.54 -2.54
N LEU A 32 1.94 4.25 -2.61
CA LEU A 32 2.78 4.59 -1.45
C LEU A 32 2.72 6.08 -1.06
N GLY A 33 2.10 6.93 -1.87
CA GLY A 33 2.00 8.36 -1.60
C GLY A 33 1.20 8.69 -0.33
N LYS A 34 1.19 9.98 0.06
CA LYS A 34 0.48 10.45 1.27
C LYS A 34 -1.02 10.15 1.27
N LYS A 35 -1.61 10.07 0.07
CA LYS A 35 -3.01 9.67 -0.15
C LYS A 35 -3.12 8.31 -0.83
N GLY A 36 -2.01 7.61 -1.02
CA GLY A 36 -1.98 6.34 -1.72
C GLY A 36 -2.64 5.21 -0.94
N HIS A 37 -2.98 4.13 -1.63
CA HIS A 37 -3.79 3.05 -1.07
C HIS A 37 -3.24 2.49 0.25
N PHE A 38 -1.94 2.21 0.36
CA PHE A 38 -1.37 1.66 1.59
C PHE A 38 -1.34 2.68 2.74
N THR A 39 -1.17 3.98 2.44
CA THR A 39 -1.24 5.04 3.45
C THR A 39 -2.67 5.22 3.98
N GLN A 40 -3.68 5.04 3.12
CA GLN A 40 -5.07 5.02 3.54
C GLN A 40 -5.37 3.82 4.46
N GLN A 41 -4.83 2.62 4.16
CA GLN A 41 -4.96 1.46 5.05
C GLN A 41 -4.32 1.71 6.42
N MET A 42 -3.13 2.31 6.46
CA MET A 42 -2.48 2.73 7.72
C MET A 42 -3.34 3.72 8.50
N THR A 43 -3.98 4.66 7.80
CA THR A 43 -4.85 5.65 8.44
C THR A 43 -6.09 5.01 9.03
N ALA A 44 -6.67 4.00 8.37
CA ALA A 44 -7.84 3.26 8.84
C ALA A 44 -7.56 2.44 10.13
N LEU A 45 -6.29 2.16 10.46
CA LEU A 45 -5.92 1.52 11.73
C LEU A 45 -6.40 2.31 12.95
N ARG A 46 -6.60 3.62 12.83
CA ARG A 46 -7.14 4.45 13.93
C ARG A 46 -8.54 4.00 14.38
N ASP A 47 -9.26 3.29 13.52
CA ASP A 47 -10.61 2.80 13.79
C ASP A 47 -10.59 1.42 14.48
N LEU A 48 -9.42 0.78 14.59
CA LEU A 48 -9.25 -0.50 15.30
C LEU A 48 -9.03 -0.28 16.80
N ALA A 49 -9.32 -1.33 17.58
CA ALA A 49 -8.97 -1.41 19.00
C ALA A 49 -7.44 -1.25 19.19
N PRO A 50 -6.97 -0.52 20.23
CA PRO A 50 -5.55 -0.17 20.39
C PRO A 50 -4.58 -1.37 20.39
N ASP A 51 -5.01 -2.51 20.90
CA ASP A 51 -4.28 -3.78 20.97
C ASP A 51 -4.15 -4.47 19.61
N ALA A 52 -5.11 -4.31 18.71
CA ALA A 52 -5.08 -4.88 17.37
C ALA A 52 -4.24 -4.05 16.37
N ARG A 53 -4.03 -2.75 16.65
CA ARG A 53 -3.30 -1.83 15.76
C ARG A 53 -1.87 -2.26 15.43
N PRO A 54 -1.03 -2.70 16.39
CA PRO A 54 0.36 -3.05 16.09
C PRO A 54 0.47 -4.22 15.11
N ALA A 55 -0.33 -5.27 15.31
CA ALA A 55 -0.33 -6.44 14.44
C ALA A 55 -0.80 -6.07 13.01
N ALA A 56 -1.92 -5.35 12.89
CA ALA A 56 -2.42 -4.90 11.59
C ALA A 56 -1.45 -3.93 10.89
N GLY A 57 -0.84 -3.00 11.64
CA GLY A 57 0.17 -2.08 11.11
C GLY A 57 1.46 -2.76 10.66
N ALA A 58 1.90 -3.82 11.35
CA ALA A 58 3.05 -4.62 10.93
C ALA A 58 2.80 -5.28 9.58
N VAL A 59 1.61 -5.89 9.40
CA VAL A 59 1.22 -6.52 8.14
C VAL A 59 1.18 -5.50 7.00
N ILE A 60 0.59 -4.32 7.21
CA ILE A 60 0.55 -3.27 6.17
C ILE A 60 1.97 -2.78 5.83
N ASN A 61 2.84 -2.60 6.83
CA ASN A 61 4.22 -2.19 6.59
C ASN A 61 5.02 -3.24 5.80
N GLN A 62 4.82 -4.53 6.10
CA GLN A 62 5.45 -5.62 5.34
C GLN A 62 5.04 -5.56 3.86
N VAL A 63 3.75 -5.38 3.59
CA VAL A 63 3.25 -5.29 2.21
C VAL A 63 3.79 -4.04 1.50
N LYS A 64 3.90 -2.90 2.19
CA LYS A 64 4.53 -1.70 1.62
C LYS A 64 5.99 -1.94 1.23
N GLN A 65 6.74 -2.70 2.03
CA GLN A 65 8.14 -3.02 1.75
C GLN A 65 8.29 -3.90 0.50
N GLU A 66 7.31 -4.72 0.17
CA GLU A 66 7.33 -5.53 -1.06
C GLU A 66 7.11 -4.71 -2.35
N VAL A 67 6.66 -3.46 -2.22
CA VAL A 67 6.34 -2.56 -3.34
C VAL A 67 7.39 -1.45 -3.51
N GLN A 68 8.16 -1.16 -2.45
CA GLN A 68 9.12 -0.05 -2.40
C GLN A 68 10.49 -0.44 -2.98
#